data_AF-A0A6I5NGY5-F1
#
_entry.id   AF-A0A6I5NGY5-F1
#
_cell.length_a   1.000
_cell.length_b   1.000
_cell.length_c   1.000
_cell.angle_alpha   90.00
_cell.angle_beta   90.00
_cell.angle_gamma   90.00
#
_symmetry.space_group_name_H-M   'P 1'
#
loop_
_entity.id
_entity.type
_entity.pdbx_description
1 polymer ?
#
loop_
_entity_poly.entity_id
_entity_poly.type
_entity_poly.pdbx_seq_one_letter_code
_entity_poly.pdbx_strand_id
1 'polypeptide(L)' 'MRLLTKILQSKGYTVSEALDGEEFKAKATELSPDLIIANADFWQQSDEVKALRFQKEMENVLFILLSGNTPNGSDHT' A
#
# COMPACT_ATOMS: atom_id res chain seq x y z
N MET A 1 8.50 7.58 3.14
CA MET A 1 8.05 6.40 3.90
C MET A 1 8.61 6.33 5.33
N ARG A 2 9.88 6.62 5.61
CA ARG A 2 10.49 6.45 6.95
C ARG A 2 9.78 7.11 8.15
N LEU A 3 9.14 8.27 7.98
CA LEU A 3 8.42 8.93 9.09
C LEU A 3 7.15 8.17 9.49
N LEU A 4 6.38 7.70 8.51
CA LEU A 4 5.14 6.95 8.75
C LEU A 4 5.44 5.62 9.47
N THR A 5 6.45 4.89 9.00
CA THR A 5 6.94 3.65 9.64
C THR A 5 7.28 3.87 11.11
N LYS A 6 8.05 4.93 11.41
CA LYS A 6 8.42 5.28 12.79
C LYS A 6 7.20 5.59 13.67
N ILE A 7 6.24 6.36 13.15
CA ILE A 7 5.03 6.73 13.90
C ILE A 7 4.14 5.50 14.16
N LEU A 8 3.99 4.61 13.18
CA LEU A 8 3.21 3.39 13.35
C LEU A 8 3.88 2.46 14.37
N GLN A 9 5.19 2.24 14.25
CA GLN A 9 5.94 1.44 15.23
C GLN A 9 5.88 2.03 16.64
N SER A 10 5.99 3.35 16.80
CA SER A 10 5.88 3.99 18.12
C SER A 10 4.47 3.89 18.73
N LYS A 11 3.46 3.60 17.91
CA LYS A 11 2.07 3.34 18.34
C LYS A 11 1.79 1.86 18.60
N GLY A 12 2.79 0.98 18.43
CA GLY A 12 2.66 -0.46 18.69
C GLY A 12 2.30 -1.30 17.46
N TYR A 13 2.34 -0.74 16.25
CA TYR A 13 2.14 -1.52 15.03
C TYR A 13 3.42 -2.21 14.59
N THR A 14 3.31 -3.47 14.16
CA THR A 14 4.36 -4.16 13.40
C THR A 14 4.28 -3.71 11.95
N VAL A 15 5.34 -3.08 11.44
CA VAL A 15 5.39 -2.57 10.06
C VAL A 15 6.39 -3.37 9.25
N SER A 16 5.95 -3.86 8.09
CA SER A 16 6.79 -4.47 7.07
C SER A 16 6.72 -3.63 5.79
N GLU A 17 7.87 -3.25 5.24
CA GLU A 17 7.95 -2.46 4.00
C GLU A 17 8.15 -3.41 2.80
N ALA A 18 7.58 -3.08 1.64
CA ALA A 18 7.83 -3.75 0.38
C ALA A 18 8.16 -2.70 -0.69
N LEU A 19 9.15 -2.97 -1.55
CA LEU A 19 9.68 -2.04 -2.54
C LEU A 19 9.06 -2.23 -3.93
N ASP A 20 8.53 -3.41 -4.21
CA ASP A 20 7.93 -3.76 -5.48
C ASP A 20 6.71 -4.69 -5.32
N GLY A 21 6.07 -5.01 -6.45
CA GLY A 21 4.86 -5.83 -6.49
C GLY A 21 5.07 -7.30 -6.12
N GLU A 22 6.24 -7.86 -6.38
CA GLU A 22 6.54 -9.26 -6.05
C GLU A 22 6.76 -9.42 -4.56
N GLU A 23 7.61 -8.56 -3.99
CA GLU A 23 7.87 -8.50 -2.55
C GLU A 23 6.58 -8.21 -1.78
N PHE A 24 5.75 -7.29 -2.29
CA PHE A 24 4.46 -6.97 -1.70
C PHE A 24 3.54 -8.19 -1.64
N LYS A 25 3.41 -8.94 -2.75
CA LYS A 25 2.57 -10.15 -2.80
C LYS A 25 3.07 -11.20 -1.81
N ALA A 26 4.37 -11.49 -1.81
CA ALA A 26 4.96 -12.46 -0.90
C ALA A 26 4.71 -12.09 0.57
N LYS A 27 5.00 -10.85 0.95
CA LYS A 27 4.81 -10.37 2.32
C LYS A 27 3.34 -10.28 2.74
N ALA A 28 2.45 -9.88 1.84
CA ALA A 28 1.03 -9.81 2.17
C ALA A 28 0.46 -11.21 2.46
N THR A 29 0.82 -12.21 1.65
CA THR A 29 0.41 -13.60 1.89
C THR A 29 1.07 -14.18 3.14
N GLU A 30 2.37 -13.98 3.34
CA GLU A 30 3.10 -14.56 4.49
C GLU A 30 2.68 -13.93 5.83
N LEU A 31 2.55 -12.60 5.86
CA LEU A 31 2.32 -11.86 7.11
C LEU A 31 0.84 -11.69 7.44
N SER A 32 -0.06 -11.88 6.47
CA SER A 32 -1.51 -11.68 6.61
C SER A 32 -1.84 -10.38 7.37
N PRO A 33 -1.44 -9.20 6.86
CA PRO A 33 -1.50 -7.95 7.60
C PRO A 33 -2.94 -7.45 7.76
N ASP A 34 -3.27 -6.82 8.88
CA ASP A 34 -4.58 -6.15 9.06
C ASP A 34 -4.72 -4.84 8.28
N LEU A 35 -3.59 -4.22 7.90
CA LEU A 35 -3.52 -2.92 7.25
C LEU A 35 -2.44 -2.90 6.18
N ILE A 36 -2.82 -2.49 4.97
CA ILE A 36 -1.92 -2.25 3.84
C ILE A 36 -2.00 -0.78 3.44
N ILE A 37 -0.85 -0.13 3.34
CA ILE A 37 -0.71 1.26 2.89
C ILE A 37 0.18 1.27 1.65
N ALA A 38 -0.33 1.79 0.53
CA ALA A 38 0.40 1.84 -0.74
C ALA A 38 0.15 3.15 -1.48
N ASN A 39 1.04 3.51 -2.41
CA ASN A 39 0.76 4.59 -3.36
C ASN A 39 -0.38 4.15 -4.30
N ALA A 40 -1.33 5.03 -4.57
CA ALA A 40 -2.41 4.81 -5.52
C ALA A 40 -1.87 4.44 -6.92
N ASP A 41 -0.79 5.08 -7.38
CA ASP A 41 -0.19 4.78 -8.68
C ASP A 41 0.33 3.35 -8.77
N PHE A 42 1.04 2.90 -7.73
CA PHE A 42 1.53 1.52 -7.63
C PHE A 42 0.37 0.52 -7.69
N TRP A 43 -0.72 0.81 -6.99
CA TRP A 43 -1.91 -0.03 -6.99
C TRP A 43 -2.60 -0.04 -8.36
N GLN A 44 -2.61 1.08 -9.08
CA GLN A 44 -3.25 1.16 -10.39
C GLN A 44 -2.46 0.46 -11.50
N GLN A 45 -1.13 0.39 -11.39
CA GLN A 45 -0.25 -0.15 -12.42
C GLN A 45 -0.24 -1.69 -12.48
N SER A 46 -0.69 -2.41 -11.45
CA SER A 46 -0.68 -3.87 -11.43
C SER A 46 -2.05 -4.45 -11.10
N ASP A 47 -2.62 -5.21 -12.04
CA ASP A 47 -3.89 -5.92 -11.83
C ASP A 47 -3.76 -7.06 -10.82
N GLU A 48 -2.57 -7.65 -10.69
CA GLU A 48 -2.28 -8.69 -9.70
C GLU A 48 -2.32 -8.13 -8.27
N VAL A 49 -1.75 -6.94 -8.07
CA VAL A 49 -1.83 -6.21 -6.79
C VAL A 49 -3.27 -5.85 -6.47
N LYS A 50 -4.06 -5.39 -7.45
CA LYS A 50 -5.50 -5.14 -7.27
C LYS A 50 -6.27 -6.41 -6.93
N ALA A 51 -5.93 -7.53 -7.58
CA ALA A 51 -6.61 -8.81 -7.38
C ALA A 51 -6.45 -9.32 -5.94
N LEU A 52 -5.34 -8.97 -5.27
CA LEU A 52 -5.05 -9.38 -3.90
C LEU A 52 -6.18 -9.03 -2.93
N ARG A 53 -6.78 -7.83 -3.04
CA ARG A 53 -7.87 -7.40 -2.13
C ARG A 53 -9.14 -8.25 -2.22
N PHE A 54 -9.29 -9.03 -3.29
CA PHE A 54 -10.44 -9.91 -3.52
C PHE A 54 -10.16 -11.35 -3.07
N GLN A 55 -8.94 -11.64 -2.61
CA GLN A 55 -8.63 -12.95 -2.04
C GLN A 55 -9.29 -13.09 -0.67
N LYS A 56 -9.75 -14.30 -0.35
CA LYS A 56 -10.41 -14.61 0.93
C LYS A 56 -9.56 -14.24 2.14
N GLU A 57 -8.24 -14.43 2.02
CA GLU A 57 -7.27 -14.12 3.08
C GLU A 57 -7.12 -12.61 3.34
N MET A 58 -7.64 -11.78 2.43
CA MET A 58 -7.55 -10.31 2.47
C MET A 58 -8.89 -9.64 2.77
N GLU A 59 -9.93 -10.42 3.10
CA GLU A 59 -11.30 -9.93 3.25
C GLU A 59 -11.48 -8.92 4.40
N ASN A 60 -10.63 -9.02 5.42
CA ASN A 60 -10.66 -8.17 6.62
C ASN A 60 -9.53 -7.13 6.65
N VAL A 61 -8.78 -6.99 5.55
CA VAL A 61 -7.61 -6.11 5.48
C VAL A 61 -8.05 -4.70 5.08
N LEU A 62 -7.63 -3.71 5.86
CA LEU A 62 -7.85 -2.30 5.52
C LEU A 62 -6.81 -1.85 4.49
N PHE A 63 -7.27 -1.34 3.34
CA PHE A 63 -6.40 -0.78 2.30
C PHE A 63 -6.47 0.75 2.31
N ILE A 64 -5.32 1.42 2.50
CA ILE A 64 -5.18 2.87 2.39
C ILE A 64 -4.32 3.18 1.17
N LEU A 65 -4.93 3.80 0.17
CA LEU A 65 -4.23 4.26 -1.03
C LEU A 65 -3.90 5.74 -0.91
N LEU A 66 -2.61 6.05 -0.92
CA LEU A 66 -2.09 7.41 -0.87
C LEU A 66 -1.91 7.90 -2.30
N SER A 67 -2.72 8.86 -2.74
CA SER A 67 -2.45 9.58 -3.99
C SER A 67 -1.62 10.82 -3.68
N GLY A 68 -0.58 11.06 -4.47
CA GLY A 68 0.13 12.33 -4.41
C GLY A 68 -0.76 13.43 -4.99
N ASN A 69 -0.89 14.57 -4.31
CA ASN A 69 -1.38 15.77 -4.96
C ASN A 69 -0.27 16.28 -5.89
N THR A 70 -0.19 15.77 -7.11
CA THR A 70 0.54 16.47 -8.17
C THR A 70 -0.24 17.76 -8.42
N PRO A 71 0.34 18.95 -8.24
CA PRO A 71 -0.36 20.18 -8.55
C PRO A 71 -0.69 20.14 -10.05
N ASN A 72 -1.96 19.94 -10.39
CA ASN A 72 -2.45 20.13 -11.74
C ASN A 72 -2.32 21.62 -12.05
N GLY A 73 -1.30 21.96 -12.84
CA GLY A 73 -0.97 23.31 -13.23
C GLY A 73 -0.24 23.31 -14.56
N SER A 74 -0.91 22.83 -15.61
CA SER A 74 -0.64 23.28 -16.97
C SER A 74 -1.91 23.94 -17.50
N ASP A 75 -2.19 25.15 -16.98
CA ASP A 75 -2.81 26.18 -17.79
C ASP A 75 -1.85 26.44 -18.95
N HIS A 76 -2.16 25.86 -20.11
CA HIS A 76 -1.61 26.34 -21.37
C HIS A 76 -2.66 27.27 -21.97
N THR A 77 -2.40 28.56 -21.77
CA THR A 77 -2.85 29.67 -22.62
C THR A 77 -2.63 29.38 -24.09
#